data_AF-A0A6B3FHV4-F1
#
_entry.id   AF-A0A6B3FHV4-F1
#
_cell.length_a   1.000
_cell.length_b   1.000
_cell.length_c   1.000
_cell.angle_alpha   90.00
_cell.angle_beta   90.00
_cell.angle_gamma   90.00
#
_symmetry.space_group_name_H-M   'P 1'
#
loop_
_entity.id
_entity.type
_entity.pdbx_description
1 polymer ?
#
loop_
_entity_poly.entity_id
_entity_poly.type
_entity_poly.pdbx_seq_one_letter_code
_entity_poly.pdbx_strand_id
1 'polypeptide(L)' 'MRENTTAGSPKGMSREDLLALPVAVDLETSNRALGLGRSKGYELAKRGAYPCTVLRLGNAYRVVTADLLILLGLAA' A
#
# COMPACT_ATOMS: atom_id res chain seq x y z
N MET A 1 -28.74 -5.08 -22.92
CA MET A 1 -27.31 -5.40 -22.87
C MET A 1 -26.82 -5.00 -21.48
N ARG A 2 -26.52 -5.97 -20.60
CA ARG A 2 -25.91 -5.69 -19.30
C ARG A 2 -24.43 -6.04 -19.44
N GLU A 3 -23.59 -5.02 -19.44
CA GLU A 3 -22.14 -5.21 -19.47
C GLU A 3 -21.69 -5.59 -18.06
N ASN A 4 -21.42 -6.88 -17.89
CA ASN A 4 -20.66 -7.40 -16.75
C ASN A 4 -19.20 -6.93 -16.89
N THR A 5 -18.85 -5.78 -16.31
CA THR A 5 -17.44 -5.46 -16.07
C THR A 5 -17.01 -6.08 -14.74
N THR A 6 -16.63 -7.36 -14.80
CA THR A 6 -15.75 -7.95 -13.79
C THR A 6 -14.39 -7.27 -13.91
N ALA A 7 -14.21 -6.10 -13.28
CA ALA A 7 -12.95 -5.39 -13.27
C ALA A 7 -11.98 -6.05 -12.27
N GLY A 8 -11.28 -7.07 -12.76
CA GLY A 8 -9.85 -7.31 -12.52
C GLY A 8 -9.39 -7.54 -11.09
N SER A 9 -8.91 -8.75 -10.82
CA SER A 9 -7.91 -9.05 -9.78
C SER A 9 -6.89 -7.92 -9.60
N PRO A 10 -6.38 -7.65 -8.38
CA PRO A 10 -5.48 -6.53 -8.15
C PRO A 10 -4.20 -6.73 -8.98
N LYS A 11 -4.10 -6.05 -10.13
CA LYS A 11 -2.81 -5.84 -10.78
C LYS A 11 -2.00 -5.03 -9.78
N GLY A 12 -0.92 -5.62 -9.28
CA GLY A 12 0.05 -4.95 -8.41
C GLY A 12 0.51 -3.63 -9.05
N MET A 13 1.02 -2.72 -8.22
CA MET A 13 1.52 -1.42 -8.71
C MET A 13 2.80 -1.63 -9.52
N SER A 14 2.94 -0.88 -10.62
CA SER A 14 4.19 -0.85 -11.37
C SER A 14 5.27 -0.04 -10.64
N ARG A 15 6.54 -0.17 -11.06
CA ARG A 15 7.64 0.62 -10.53
C ARG A 15 7.39 2.13 -10.68
N GLU A 16 6.86 2.52 -11.84
CA GLU A 16 6.56 3.92 -12.16
C GLU A 16 5.45 4.46 -11.25
N ASP A 17 4.40 3.67 -11.01
CA ASP A 17 3.33 4.03 -10.08
C ASP A 17 3.87 4.29 -8.68
N LEU A 18 4.81 3.46 -8.21
CA LEU A 18 5.40 3.57 -6.87
C LEU A 18 6.26 4.84 -6.73
N LEU A 19 7.02 5.20 -7.76
CA LEU A 19 7.85 6.40 -7.76
C LEU A 19 7.03 7.69 -7.90
N ALA A 20 5.83 7.62 -8.48
CA ALA A 20 4.90 8.73 -8.56
C ALA A 20 4.08 8.94 -7.28
N LEU A 21 4.21 8.07 -6.27
CA LEU A 21 3.46 8.20 -5.03
C LEU A 21 3.87 9.44 -4.23
N PRO A 22 2.91 10.07 -3.52
CA PRO A 22 3.24 11.14 -2.58
C PRO A 22 4.13 10.61 -1.45
N VAL A 23 4.74 11.52 -0.69
CA VAL A 23 5.67 11.20 0.42
C VAL A 23 5.11 10.24 1.46
N ALA A 24 3.79 10.23 1.63
CA ALA A 24 3.09 9.24 2.44
C ALA A 24 1.75 8.89 1.79
N VAL A 25 1.42 7.60 1.78
CA VAL A 25 0.19 7.06 1.20
C VAL A 25 -0.71 6.47 2.28
N ASP A 26 -1.97 6.20 1.96
CA ASP A 26 -2.82 5.42 2.87
C ASP A 26 -2.39 3.93 2.91
N LEU A 27 -2.90 3.22 3.92
CA LEU A 27 -2.59 1.82 4.14
C LEU A 27 -3.08 0.90 3.01
N GLU A 28 -4.18 1.23 2.34
CA GLU A 28 -4.73 0.42 1.25
C GLU A 28 -3.84 0.49 0.01
N THR A 29 -3.35 1.68 -0.33
CA THR A 29 -2.37 1.92 -1.39
C THR A 29 -1.09 1.15 -1.12
N SER A 30 -0.54 1.22 0.10
CA SER A 30 0.65 0.43 0.47
C SER A 30 0.38 -1.08 0.44
N ASN A 31 -0.80 -1.53 0.86
CA ASN A 31 -1.17 -2.94 0.77
C ASN A 31 -1.17 -3.44 -0.67
N ARG A 32 -1.67 -2.63 -1.61
CA ARG A 32 -1.66 -2.96 -3.03
C ARG A 32 -0.24 -3.08 -3.58
N ALA A 33 0.67 -2.19 -3.17
CA ALA A 33 2.09 -2.27 -3.50
C ALA A 33 2.72 -3.59 -3.01
N LEU A 34 2.35 -4.03 -1.81
CA LEU A 34 2.90 -5.21 -1.14
C LEU A 34 2.15 -6.52 -1.46
N GLY A 35 1.10 -6.49 -2.28
CA GLY A 35 0.24 -7.66 -2.53
C GLY A 35 -0.53 -8.14 -1.28
N LEU A 36 -0.73 -7.26 -0.29
CA LEU A 36 -1.46 -7.57 0.93
C LEU A 36 -2.96 -7.32 0.75
N GLY A 37 -3.78 -8.23 1.29
CA GLY A 37 -5.22 -7.98 1.44
C GLY A 37 -5.49 -6.92 2.51
N ARG A 38 -6.59 -6.16 2.35
CA ARG A 38 -7.01 -5.09 3.27
C ARG A 38 -7.02 -5.55 4.73
N SER A 39 -7.71 -6.64 5.03
CA SER A 39 -7.82 -7.14 6.41
C SER A 39 -6.46 -7.46 7.03
N LYS A 40 -5.57 -8.12 6.27
CA LYS A 40 -4.24 -8.47 6.76
C LYS A 40 -3.38 -7.23 6.99
N GLY A 41 -3.38 -6.29 6.06
CA GLY A 41 -2.63 -5.05 6.20
C GLY A 41 -3.05 -4.23 7.42
N TYR A 42 -4.35 -4.11 7.68
CA TYR A 42 -4.86 -3.43 8.88
C TYR A 42 -4.54 -4.19 10.17
N GLU A 43 -4.56 -5.53 10.18
CA GLU A 43 -4.12 -6.34 11.32
C GLU A 43 -2.64 -6.09 11.63
N LEU A 44 -1.77 -6.12 10.61
CA LEU A 44 -0.34 -5.85 10.72
C LEU A 44 -0.07 -4.43 11.26
N ALA A 45 -0.79 -3.42 10.74
CA ALA A 45 -0.65 -2.04 11.20
C ALA A 45 -1.10 -1.86 12.66
N LYS A 46 -2.23 -2.47 13.04
CA LYS A 46 -2.74 -2.39 14.42
C LYS A 46 -1.79 -3.03 15.43
N ARG A 47 -1.11 -4.11 15.06
CA ARG A 47 -0.17 -4.83 15.93
C ARG A 47 1.28 -4.31 15.86
N GLY A 48 1.52 -3.22 15.11
CA GLY A 48 2.86 -2.65 14.95
C GLY A 48 3.85 -3.54 14.18
N ALA A 49 3.36 -4.48 13.39
CA ALA A 49 4.19 -5.42 12.61
C ALA A 49 3.95 -5.27 11.10
N TYR A 50 3.58 -4.06 10.67
CA TYR A 50 3.54 -3.72 9.26
C TYR A 50 4.99 -3.60 8.74
N PRO A 51 5.30 -4.05 7.52
CA PRO A 51 6.67 -4.11 7.02
C PRO A 51 7.27 -2.73 6.68
N CYS A 52 6.46 -1.67 6.76
CA CYS A 52 6.88 -0.28 6.53
C CYS A 52 6.43 0.60 7.71
N THR A 53 7.02 1.77 7.81
CA THR A 53 6.73 2.79 8.82
C THR A 53 5.32 3.32 8.65
N VAL A 54 4.46 3.00 9.62
CA VAL A 54 3.07 3.46 9.66
C VAL A 54 2.91 4.56 10.70
N LEU A 55 2.51 5.74 10.23
CA LEU A 55 2.09 6.87 11.04
C LEU A 55 0.60 6.75 11.36
N ARG A 56 0.26 6.77 12.65
CA ARG A 56 -1.12 6.77 13.12
C ARG A 56 -1.57 8.20 13.40
N LEU A 57 -2.29 8.79 12.45
CA LEU A 57 -2.80 10.17 12.52
C LEU A 57 -4.27 10.14 12.94
N GLY A 58 -4.50 10.00 14.25
CA GLY A 58 -5.83 9.79 14.82
C GLY A 58 -6.43 8.46 14.37
N ASN A 59 -7.49 8.52 13.56
CA ASN A 59 -8.16 7.34 13.00
C ASN A 59 -7.60 6.90 11.63
N ALA A 60 -6.69 7.66 11.05
CA ALA A 60 -6.09 7.35 9.76
C ALA A 60 -4.70 6.72 9.91
N TYR A 61 -4.38 5.77 9.02
CA TYR A 61 -3.04 5.24 8.85
C TYR A 61 -2.40 5.86 7.61
N ARG A 62 -1.15 6.29 7.74
CA ARG A 62 -0.31 6.72 6.63
C ARG A 62 0.97 5.92 6.62
N VAL A 63 1.36 5.41 5.47
CA VAL A 63 2.62 4.67 5.27
C VAL A 63 3.61 5.60 4.61
N VAL A 64 4.82 5.67 5.15
CA VAL A 64 5.91 6.45 4.58
C VAL A 64 6.39 5.78 3.29
N THR A 65 6.27 6.48 2.17
CA THR A 65 6.61 5.93 0.85
C THR A 65 8.11 5.64 0.74
N ALA A 66 8.97 6.41 1.41
CA ALA A 66 10.42 6.15 1.41
C ALA A 66 10.75 4.74 1.92
N ASP A 67 10.10 4.30 3.01
CA ASP A 67 10.33 2.98 3.58
C ASP A 67 9.75 1.87 2.68
N LEU A 68 8.61 2.14 2.04
CA LEU A 68 8.03 1.26 1.02
C LEU A 68 8.98 1.08 -0.18
N LEU A 69 9.61 2.16 -0.66
CA LEU A 69 10.57 2.11 -1.76
C LEU A 69 11.84 1.36 -1.36
N ILE A 70 12.36 1.56 -0.14
CA ILE A 70 13.52 0.82 0.37
C ILE A 70 13.19 -0.68 0.45
N LEU A 71 12.04 -1.04 1.03
CA LEU A 71 11.60 -2.43 1.15
C LEU A 71 11.48 -3.13 -0.21
N LEU A 72 11.02 -2.41 -1.23
CA LEU A 72 10.87 -2.93 -2.59
C LEU A 72 12.16 -2.84 -3.44
N GLY A 73 13.27 -2.36 -2.88
CA GLY A 73 14.55 -2.23 -3.60
C GLY A 73 14.55 -1.12 -4.66
N LEU A 74 13.71 -0.10 -4.48
CA LEU A 74 13.54 1.02 -5.41
C LEU A 74 14.25 2.30 -4.96
N ALA A 75 14.70 2.37 -3.71
CA ALA A 75 15.58 3.43 -3.22
C ALA A 75 17.02 3.12 -3.66
N ALA A 76 17.60 4.03 -4.45
CA ALA A 76 19.00 3.99 -4.89
C ALA A 76 19.91 4.69 -3.86
#